data_AF-A0A0D8L433-F1
#
_entry.id   AF-A0A0D8L433-F1
#
_cell.length_a   1.000
_cell.length_b   1.000
_cell.length_c   1.000
_cell.angle_alpha   90.00
_cell.angle_beta   90.00
_cell.angle_gamma   90.00
#
_symmetry.space_group_name_H-M   'P 1'
#
loop_
_entity.id
_entity.type
_entity.pdbx_description
1 polymer ?
#
loop_
_entity_poly.entity_id
_entity_poly.type
_entity_poly.pdbx_seq_one_letter_code
_entity_poly.pdbx_strand_id
1 'polypeptide(L)'
;MIISASTDYRAAAESRLPPFLFHYIDGGAYAEHTLKRNTADLADIALRQRVLRDMSSLSLETELFGEKLAMPVALAPVGLTGMYAR
;
A
#
# COMPACT_ATOMS: atom_id res chain seq x y z
N MET A 1 19.49 -3.58 1.29
CA MET A 1 18.54 -2.46 1.50
C MET A 1 17.77 -2.74 2.78
N ILE A 2 17.72 -1.80 3.72
CA ILE A 2 16.82 -1.89 4.86
C ILE A 2 15.45 -1.42 4.36
N ILE A 3 14.42 -2.23 4.57
CA ILE A 3 13.04 -1.85 4.27
C ILE A 3 12.47 -1.20 5.53
N SER A 4 12.15 0.08 5.45
CA SER A 4 11.66 0.90 6.56
C SER A 4 10.28 1.51 6.29
N ALA A 5 9.92 1.64 5.01
CA ALA A 5 8.61 2.10 4.56
C ALA A 5 8.08 1.18 3.45
N SER A 6 6.76 1.21 3.23
CA SER A 6 6.12 0.45 2.15
C SER A 6 6.64 0.84 0.77
N THR A 7 7.03 2.09 0.59
CA THR A 7 7.62 2.64 -0.65
C THR A 7 8.95 2.00 -1.02
N ASP A 8 9.71 1.48 -0.06
CA ASP A 8 11.02 0.86 -0.29
C ASP A 8 10.88 -0.46 -1.08
N TYR A 9 9.72 -1.12 -0.97
CA TYR A 9 9.46 -2.37 -1.69
C TYR A 9 9.45 -2.20 -3.20
N ARG A 10 9.13 -1.01 -3.73
CA ARG A 10 9.18 -0.76 -5.19
C ARG A 10 10.60 -0.92 -5.72
N ALA A 11 11.57 -0.27 -5.08
CA ALA A 11 12.98 -0.37 -5.47
C ALA A 11 13.54 -1.78 -5.21
N ALA A 12 13.12 -2.44 -4.13
CA ALA A 12 13.48 -3.83 -3.87
C ALA A 12 12.95 -4.77 -4.97
N ALA A 13 11.72 -4.58 -5.43
CA ALA A 13 11.12 -5.36 -6.51
C ALA A 13 11.82 -5.09 -7.86
N GLU A 14 12.10 -3.82 -8.20
CA GLU A 14 12.84 -3.43 -9.40
C GLU A 14 14.22 -4.10 -9.46
N SER A 15 14.89 -4.25 -8.31
CA SER A 15 16.21 -4.89 -8.24
C SER A 15 16.22 -6.41 -8.38
N ARG A 16 15.06 -7.07 -8.24
CA ARG A 16 14.95 -8.55 -8.17
C ARG A 16 14.16 -9.14 -9.34
N LEU A 17 13.14 -8.45 -9.81
CA LEU A 17 12.23 -8.97 -10.82
C LEU A 17 12.80 -8.77 -12.23
N PRO A 18 12.52 -9.69 -13.17
CA PRO A 18 12.73 -9.43 -14.58
C PRO A 18 12.00 -8.15 -15.02
N PRO A 19 12.56 -7.32 -15.93
CA PRO A 19 11.99 -6.01 -16.28
C PRO A 19 10.52 -6.06 -16.69
N PHE A 20 10.12 -7.05 -17.52
CA PHE A 20 8.73 -7.16 -17.98
C PHE A 20 7.76 -7.39 -16.82
N LEU A 21 8.19 -8.13 -15.80
CA LEU A 21 7.35 -8.50 -14.66
C LEU A 21 7.25 -7.34 -13.67
N PHE A 22 8.33 -6.59 -13.47
CA PHE A 22 8.31 -5.34 -12.72
C PHE A 22 7.37 -4.32 -13.37
N HIS A 23 7.51 -4.08 -14.68
CA HIS A 23 6.65 -3.13 -15.40
C HIS A 23 5.17 -3.55 -15.41
N TYR A 24 4.87 -4.86 -15.37
CA TYR A 24 3.49 -5.33 -15.29
C TYR A 24 2.82 -4.97 -13.96
N ILE A 25 3.52 -5.06 -12.82
CA ILE A 25 2.96 -4.76 -11.50
C ILE A 25 3.02 -3.27 -11.14
N ASP A 26 4.08 -2.56 -11.58
CA ASP A 26 4.30 -1.15 -11.26
C ASP A 26 3.50 -0.19 -12.17
N GLY A 27 3.23 -0.62 -13.41
CA GLY A 27 2.67 0.23 -14.45
C GLY A 27 1.17 0.55 -14.30
N GLY A 28 0.77 1.69 -14.85
CA GLY A 28 -0.61 2.15 -14.97
C GLY A 28 -1.10 2.17 -16.43
N ALA A 29 -2.32 2.67 -16.62
CA ALA A 29 -2.89 2.81 -17.96
C ALA A 29 -2.27 3.99 -18.73
N TYR A 30 -1.82 3.75 -19.96
CA TYR A 30 -1.31 4.76 -20.90
C TYR A 30 -0.25 5.70 -20.28
N ALA A 31 -0.53 7.00 -20.21
CA ALA A 31 0.36 8.01 -19.64
C ALA A 31 0.35 8.05 -18.10
N GLU A 32 -0.35 7.12 -17.45
CA GLU A 32 -0.34 6.87 -16.01
C GLU A 32 -0.81 8.06 -15.16
N HIS A 33 -1.60 8.97 -15.75
CA HIS A 33 -2.10 10.15 -15.04
C HIS A 33 -2.90 9.77 -13.79
N THR A 34 -3.78 8.76 -13.89
CA THR A 34 -4.57 8.29 -12.75
C THR A 34 -3.70 7.65 -11.67
N LEU A 35 -2.69 6.87 -12.08
CA LEU A 35 -1.74 6.24 -11.13
C LEU A 35 -1.03 7.31 -10.30
N LYS A 36 -0.52 8.37 -10.95
CA LYS A 36 0.13 9.50 -10.27
C LYS A 36 -0.82 10.27 -9.36
N ARG A 37 -2.05 10.53 -9.83
CA ARG A 37 -3.08 11.25 -9.04
C ARG A 37 -3.48 10.49 -7.78
N ASN A 38 -3.65 9.17 -7.84
CA ASN A 38 -4.02 8.36 -6.66
C ASN A 38 -3.09 8.59 -5.46
N THR A 39 -1.78 8.73 -5.72
CA THR A 39 -0.80 9.01 -4.65
C THR A 39 -0.73 10.49 -4.29
N ALA A 40 -0.75 11.39 -5.28
CA ALA A 40 -0.66 12.83 -5.05
C ALA A 40 -1.87 13.34 -4.24
N ASP A 41 -3.08 12.93 -4.61
CA ASP A 41 -4.32 13.35 -3.96
C ASP A 41 -4.36 12.91 -2.48
N LEU A 42 -3.81 11.74 -2.15
CA LEU A 42 -3.69 11.27 -0.75
C LEU A 42 -2.61 12.04 0.02
N ALA A 43 -1.49 12.37 -0.62
CA ALA A 43 -0.40 13.12 0.02
C ALA A 43 -0.82 14.55 0.40
N ASP A 44 -1.77 15.14 -0.33
CA ASP A 44 -2.31 16.47 -0.07
C ASP A 44 -3.28 16.51 1.15
N ILE A 45 -3.67 15.36 1.69
CA ILE A 45 -4.55 15.28 2.87
C ILE A 45 -3.73 15.46 4.15
N ALA A 46 -3.87 16.63 4.78
CA ALA A 46 -3.28 16.89 6.09
C ALA A 46 -4.13 16.30 7.23
N LEU A 47 -3.48 15.58 8.14
CA LEU A 47 -4.12 15.11 9.37
C LEU A 47 -4.13 16.22 10.43
N ARG A 48 -5.30 16.49 11.02
CA ARG A 48 -5.41 17.40 12.17
C ARG A 48 -5.01 16.67 13.45
N GLN A 49 -3.82 16.94 13.96
CA GLN A 49 -3.36 16.37 15.22
C GLN A 49 -4.29 16.76 16.38
N ARG A 50 -4.66 15.77 17.20
CA ARG A 50 -5.42 15.97 18.45
C ARG A 50 -4.51 15.59 19.62
N VAL A 51 -4.24 16.55 20.49
CA VAL A 51 -3.35 16.39 21.65
C VAL A 51 -4.13 16.17 22.95
N LEU A 52 -3.43 15.74 24.00
CA LEU A 52 -3.99 15.50 25.34
C LEU A 52 -5.18 14.53 25.33
N ARG A 53 -5.05 13.44 24.57
CA ARG A 53 -5.99 12.31 24.57
C ARG A 53 -5.34 11.13 25.25
N ASP A 54 -6.11 10.42 26.06
CA ASP A 54 -5.70 9.12 26.57
C ASP A 54 -5.68 8.12 25.42
N MET A 55 -4.51 7.56 25.16
CA MET A 55 -4.24 6.58 24.11
C MET A 55 -3.66 5.28 24.71
N SER A 56 -3.85 5.06 26.01
CA SER A 56 -3.34 3.88 26.73
C SER A 56 -3.94 2.56 26.24
N SER A 57 -5.14 2.62 25.65
CA SER A 57 -5.82 1.49 25.02
C SER A 57 -6.32 1.90 23.63
N LEU A 58 -5.61 1.46 22.59
CA LEU A 58 -5.98 1.65 21.19
C LEU A 58 -6.29 0.30 20.56
N SER A 59 -7.33 0.26 19.74
CA SER A 59 -7.65 -0.89 18.88
C SER A 59 -7.87 -0.40 17.46
N LEU A 60 -7.32 -1.15 16.50
CA LEU A 60 -7.62 -0.99 15.08
C LEU A 60 -8.67 -2.02 14.63
N GLU A 61 -9.15 -2.89 15.53
CA GLU A 61 -10.09 -3.93 15.17
C GLU A 61 -11.36 -3.34 14.55
N THR A 62 -11.88 -4.03 13.55
CA THR A 62 -13.11 -3.63 12.86
C THR A 62 -13.89 -4.86 12.43
N GLU A 63 -15.13 -4.66 11.98
CA GLU A 63 -15.96 -5.71 11.40
C GLU A 63 -16.32 -5.33 9.97
N LEU A 64 -16.08 -6.24 9.03
CA LEU A 64 -16.39 -6.05 7.62
C LEU A 64 -17.11 -7.29 7.11
N PHE A 65 -18.34 -7.13 6.61
CA PHE A 65 -19.18 -8.23 6.13
C PHE A 65 -19.43 -9.35 7.17
N GLY A 66 -19.49 -9.01 8.46
CA GLY A 66 -19.68 -9.97 9.55
C GLY A 66 -18.38 -10.63 10.05
N GLU A 67 -17.24 -10.32 9.42
CA GLU A 67 -15.94 -10.86 9.79
C GLU A 67 -15.15 -9.86 10.63
N LYS A 68 -14.54 -10.33 11.71
CA LYS A 68 -13.65 -9.53 12.55
C LYS A 68 -12.27 -9.41 11.91
N LEU A 69 -11.79 -8.19 11.74
CA LEU A 69 -10.46 -7.87 11.23
C LEU A 69 -9.62 -7.21 12.32
N ALA A 70 -8.33 -7.54 12.37
CA ALA A 70 -7.39 -6.92 13.30
C ALA A 70 -7.10 -5.44 13.00
N MET A 71 -7.33 -5.01 11.75
CA MET A 71 -7.18 -3.62 11.29
C MET A 71 -8.09 -3.37 10.07
N PRO A 72 -8.46 -2.12 9.75
CA PRO A 72 -9.32 -1.79 8.61
C PRO A 72 -8.52 -1.78 7.30
N VAL A 73 -7.78 -2.84 7.02
CA VAL A 73 -6.92 -3.00 5.84
C VAL A 73 -7.12 -4.41 5.28
N ALA A 74 -7.25 -4.51 3.95
CA ALA A 74 -7.38 -5.78 3.25
C ALA A 74 -6.41 -5.85 2.06
N LEU A 75 -6.08 -7.05 1.64
CA LEU A 75 -5.32 -7.29 0.41
C LEU A 75 -6.23 -7.06 -0.80
N ALA A 76 -5.84 -6.15 -1.69
CA ALA A 76 -6.51 -6.01 -2.96
C ALA A 76 -6.28 -7.27 -3.83
N PRO A 77 -7.24 -7.65 -4.69
CA PRO A 77 -7.04 -8.75 -5.62
C PRO A 77 -5.99 -8.34 -6.67
N VAL A 78 -4.90 -9.11 -6.75
CA VAL A 78 -3.82 -8.90 -7.72
C VAL A 78 -3.56 -10.20 -8.48
N GLY A 79 -3.46 -10.11 -9.80
CA GLY A 79 -3.14 -11.25 -10.65
C GLY A 79 -1.66 -11.61 -10.62
N LEU A 80 -1.33 -12.86 -10.96
CA LEU A 80 0.04 -13.36 -11.16
C LEU A 80 0.97 -13.23 -9.93
N THR A 81 0.43 -13.17 -8.71
CA THR A 81 1.23 -12.92 -7.50
C THR A 81 2.36 -13.93 -7.25
N GLY A 82 2.15 -15.20 -7.63
CA GLY A 82 3.17 -16.24 -7.55
C GLY A 82 4.40 -16.00 -8.43
N MET A 83 4.30 -15.15 -9.46
CA MET A 83 5.44 -14.80 -10.30
C MET A 83 6.41 -13.83 -9.62
N TYR A 84 5.95 -13.05 -8.63
CA TYR A 84 6.77 -12.05 -7.93
C TYR A 84 7.49 -12.60 -6.69
N ALA A 85 7.21 -13.85 -6.30
CA ALA A 85 7.72 -14.45 -5.07
C ALA A 85 9.16 -15.00 -5.17
N ARG A 86 9.86 -14.76 -6.28
CA ARG A 86 11.23 -15.23 -6.51
C ARG A 86 12.28 -14.31 -5.91
#